data_AF-A0A6B2C7I6-F1
#
_entry.id   AF-A0A6B2C7I6-F1
#
_cell.length_a   1.000
_cell.length_b   1.000
_cell.length_c   1.000
_cell.angle_alpha   90.00
_cell.angle_beta   90.00
_cell.angle_gamma   90.00
#
_symmetry.space_group_name_H-M   'P 1'
#
loop_
_entity.id
_entity.type
_entity.pdbx_description
1 polymer ?
#
loop_
_entity_poly.entity_id
_entity_poly.type
_entity_poly.pdbx_seq_one_letter_code
_entity_poly.pdbx_strand_id
1 'polypeptide(L)'
;MWLSGDTVYISSHSVSEKIRNASKSFRLELYSYYRERLEDLHLYMLISLSKDVDYRSCRWKITLNGVNISRVLKPFREVYYKNRKYILLSYDLTPIKNVADVINDLNIEYWGGEPLNIDYISLLSTYTLYDSGRGDRIVFLDYEPKVLEENSRHVIRYEKNMSGKIQFITVLAPLESNAHIKINDHVYEIKNLEEVVKEDVLLEGISIEVVKGSVLMPLYIIREKIFKEPDLVIKDLEISKTSSEYVVNIYLENRGDISPKEVLAVAINRGRNISIARSKEFSDKIVLIINKSMINRDDPKTTIRVVWDWLGHKYYVSKDLVLEV
;
A
#
# COMPACT_ATOMS: atom_id res chain seq x y z
N MET A 1 12.48 -15.42 -6.09
CA MET A 1 11.01 -15.38 -6.13
C MET A 1 10.64 -14.02 -6.67
N TRP A 2 9.90 -13.96 -7.76
CA TRP A 2 9.45 -12.69 -8.35
C TRP A 2 8.02 -12.47 -7.86
N LEU A 3 7.80 -11.47 -7.01
CA LEU A 3 6.44 -11.04 -6.68
C LEU A 3 5.93 -10.23 -7.89
N SER A 4 4.77 -10.58 -8.40
CA SER A 4 4.01 -9.73 -9.33
C SER A 4 2.85 -9.08 -8.57
N GLY A 5 2.51 -7.85 -8.93
CA GLY A 5 1.47 -7.06 -8.29
C GLY A 5 1.96 -5.71 -7.78
N ASP A 6 1.02 -4.78 -7.69
CA ASP A 6 1.25 -3.36 -7.46
C ASP A 6 1.14 -2.99 -5.96
N THR A 7 0.33 -3.73 -5.20
CA THR A 7 0.12 -3.58 -3.75
C THR A 7 0.69 -4.77 -2.98
N VAL A 8 1.21 -4.54 -1.78
CA VAL A 8 1.57 -5.61 -0.82
C VAL A 8 0.87 -5.39 0.50
N TYR A 9 0.31 -6.47 1.02
CA TYR A 9 -0.12 -6.58 2.40
C TYR A 9 0.71 -7.68 3.09
N ILE A 10 1.21 -7.36 4.28
CA ILE A 10 1.94 -8.31 5.13
C ILE A 10 1.07 -8.61 6.34
N SER A 11 0.94 -9.88 6.68
CA SER A 11 0.38 -10.33 7.96
C SER A 11 1.41 -11.24 8.61
N SER A 12 2.06 -10.74 9.66
CA SER A 12 3.11 -11.46 10.38
C SER A 12 2.61 -11.94 11.74
N HIS A 13 2.72 -13.24 12.01
CA HIS A 13 2.36 -13.83 13.28
C HIS A 13 3.65 -14.22 14.02
N SER A 14 3.86 -13.63 15.20
CA SER A 14 4.86 -14.13 16.14
C SER A 14 4.39 -15.46 16.69
N VAL A 15 5.23 -16.48 16.58
CA VAL A 15 4.85 -17.84 16.97
C VAL A 15 5.73 -18.34 18.11
N SER A 16 7.04 -18.05 18.11
CA SER A 16 8.01 -18.47 19.15
C SER A 16 7.73 -19.88 19.72
N GLU A 17 7.59 -20.86 18.83
CA GLU A 17 7.20 -22.23 19.21
C GLU A 17 8.34 -23.21 18.94
N LYS A 18 8.54 -24.12 19.90
CA LYS A 18 9.54 -25.16 19.82
C LYS A 18 8.87 -26.48 19.45
N ILE A 19 9.20 -27.02 18.29
CA ILE A 19 8.67 -28.30 17.81
C ILE A 19 9.72 -29.40 18.04
N ARG A 20 9.31 -30.49 18.68
CA ARG A 20 10.15 -31.68 18.89
C ARG A 20 9.36 -32.94 18.54
N ASN A 21 9.68 -33.56 17.41
CA ASN A 21 9.09 -34.83 16.97
C ASN A 21 7.56 -34.84 17.03
N ALA A 22 6.95 -33.74 16.59
CA ALA A 22 5.54 -33.48 16.78
C ALA A 22 4.93 -32.76 15.58
N SER A 23 3.60 -32.78 15.55
CA SER A 23 2.76 -31.94 14.70
C SER A 23 2.32 -30.73 15.52
N LYS A 24 2.44 -29.52 14.96
CA LYS A 24 1.96 -28.30 15.59
C LYS A 24 1.08 -27.52 14.62
N SER A 25 -0.13 -27.20 15.07
CA SER A 25 -1.08 -26.38 14.32
C SER A 25 -0.97 -24.91 14.73
N PHE A 26 -1.08 -24.04 13.74
CA PHE A 26 -1.08 -22.59 13.84
C PHE A 26 -2.29 -22.04 13.10
N ARG A 27 -2.92 -21.04 13.69
CA ARG A 27 -3.99 -20.27 13.05
C ARG A 27 -3.42 -18.97 12.52
N LEU A 28 -3.64 -18.68 11.24
CA LEU A 28 -3.12 -17.49 10.59
C LEU A 28 -4.27 -16.64 10.06
N GLU A 29 -4.39 -15.41 10.51
CA GLU A 29 -5.46 -14.54 10.01
C GLU A 29 -4.96 -13.72 8.81
N LEU A 30 -5.62 -13.91 7.66
CA LEU A 30 -5.48 -13.01 6.51
C LEU A 30 -6.62 -12.01 6.54
N TYR A 31 -6.31 -10.72 6.62
CA TYR A 31 -7.33 -9.68 6.48
C TYR A 31 -7.81 -9.61 5.03
N SER A 32 -9.03 -10.07 4.80
CA SER A 32 -9.66 -10.21 3.48
C SER A 32 -10.32 -8.91 2.97
N TYR A 33 -9.79 -7.74 3.36
CA TYR A 33 -10.56 -6.49 3.30
C TYR A 33 -10.95 -6.00 1.88
N TYR A 34 -10.32 -6.50 0.80
CA TYR A 34 -10.58 -5.98 -0.57
C TYR A 34 -10.85 -7.03 -1.66
N ARG A 35 -11.04 -8.30 -1.28
CA ARG A 35 -10.91 -9.45 -2.20
C ARG A 35 -11.81 -9.48 -3.43
N GLU A 36 -13.01 -8.90 -3.36
CA GLU A 36 -13.96 -8.88 -4.49
C GLU A 36 -13.49 -8.01 -5.66
N ARG A 37 -12.40 -7.25 -5.50
CA ARG A 37 -11.85 -6.34 -6.52
C ARG A 37 -10.37 -6.56 -6.81
N LEU A 38 -9.78 -7.67 -6.37
CA LEU A 38 -8.34 -7.93 -6.52
C LEU A 38 -8.08 -8.81 -7.74
N GLU A 39 -7.54 -8.20 -8.79
CA GLU A 39 -6.90 -8.93 -9.88
C GLU A 39 -5.47 -9.33 -9.47
N ASP A 40 -4.97 -10.44 -10.03
CA ASP A 40 -3.59 -10.91 -9.84
C ASP A 40 -3.15 -11.07 -8.38
N LEU A 41 -4.01 -11.64 -7.53
CA LEU A 41 -3.64 -12.02 -6.17
C LEU A 41 -2.56 -13.11 -6.20
N HIS A 42 -1.37 -12.78 -5.69
CA HIS A 42 -0.33 -13.72 -5.31
C HIS A 42 -0.24 -13.81 -3.79
N LEU A 43 0.07 -15.01 -3.30
CA LEU A 43 0.16 -15.28 -1.87
C LEU A 43 1.43 -16.09 -1.59
N TYR A 44 2.19 -15.65 -0.60
CA TYR A 44 3.42 -16.30 -0.19
C TYR A 44 3.44 -16.47 1.32
N MET A 45 4.10 -17.53 1.77
CA MET A 45 4.35 -17.79 3.18
C MET A 45 5.84 -17.83 3.45
N LEU A 46 6.26 -17.06 4.43
CA LEU A 46 7.62 -17.00 4.92
C LEU A 46 7.67 -17.58 6.32
N ILE A 47 8.59 -18.51 6.58
CA ILE A 47 8.79 -19.10 7.89
C ILE A 47 10.25 -18.90 8.28
N SER A 48 10.49 -18.21 9.40
CA SER A 48 11.82 -18.15 10.00
C SER A 48 11.98 -19.23 11.04
N LEU A 49 13.10 -19.92 10.95
CA LEU A 49 13.51 -20.94 11.89
C LEU A 49 14.87 -20.58 12.47
N SER A 50 15.03 -20.74 13.77
CA SER A 50 16.33 -20.72 14.42
C SER A 50 16.69 -22.14 14.83
N LYS A 51 17.91 -22.56 14.49
CA LYS A 51 18.39 -23.91 14.78
C LYS A 51 19.87 -23.91 15.12
N ASP A 52 20.21 -24.75 16.09
CA ASP A 52 21.59 -24.93 16.53
C ASP A 52 22.38 -25.97 15.69
N VAL A 53 21.73 -26.89 14.94
CA VAL A 53 22.43 -27.98 14.21
C VAL A 53 21.67 -28.47 12.94
N ASP A 54 22.38 -29.11 11.99
CA ASP A 54 21.98 -29.59 10.64
C ASP A 54 20.51 -30.08 10.45
N TYR A 55 19.88 -29.71 9.34
CA TYR A 55 18.49 -30.06 8.96
C TYR A 55 18.42 -31.15 7.88
N ARG A 56 19.56 -31.60 7.34
CA ARG A 56 19.61 -32.55 6.22
C ARG A 56 18.99 -33.93 6.51
N SER A 57 18.82 -34.29 7.78
CA SER A 57 18.27 -35.59 8.22
C SER A 57 16.88 -35.51 8.85
N CYS A 58 16.17 -34.38 8.77
CA CYS A 58 14.82 -34.26 9.32
C CYS A 58 13.72 -34.66 8.34
N ARG A 59 12.61 -35.19 8.88
CA ARG A 59 11.33 -35.22 8.16
C ARG A 59 10.59 -33.92 8.44
N TRP A 60 10.09 -33.31 7.38
CA TRP A 60 9.39 -32.04 7.41
C TRP A 60 8.13 -32.17 6.59
N LYS A 61 6.99 -31.70 7.10
CA LYS A 61 5.77 -31.59 6.32
C LYS A 61 5.00 -30.36 6.74
N ILE A 62 4.56 -29.59 5.77
CA ILE A 62 3.68 -28.45 5.97
C ILE A 62 2.40 -28.71 5.20
N THR A 63 1.28 -28.58 5.90
CA THR A 63 -0.05 -28.62 5.29
C THR A 63 -0.82 -27.38 5.68
N LEU A 64 -1.58 -26.84 4.74
CA LEU A 64 -2.49 -25.72 4.98
C LEU A 64 -3.91 -26.14 4.65
N ASN A 65 -4.80 -26.08 5.64
CA ASN A 65 -6.19 -26.52 5.51
C ASN A 65 -6.28 -27.93 4.88
N GLY A 66 -5.37 -28.83 5.28
CA GLY A 66 -5.26 -30.20 4.76
C GLY A 66 -4.51 -30.36 3.43
N VAL A 67 -4.19 -29.28 2.70
CA VAL A 67 -3.43 -29.32 1.44
C VAL A 67 -1.93 -29.34 1.74
N ASN A 68 -1.20 -30.29 1.16
CA ASN A 68 0.26 -30.37 1.32
C ASN A 68 0.94 -29.20 0.57
N ILE A 69 1.67 -28.36 1.31
CA ILE A 69 2.53 -27.31 0.74
C ILE A 69 3.92 -27.86 0.44
N SER A 70 4.54 -28.53 1.42
CA SER A 70 5.88 -29.09 1.28
C SER A 70 6.07 -30.33 2.15
N ARG A 71 6.97 -31.22 1.71
CA ARG A 71 7.46 -32.38 2.46
C ARG A 71 8.98 -32.37 2.66
N VAL A 72 9.62 -31.26 2.32
CA VAL A 72 11.07 -31.10 2.38
C VAL A 72 11.38 -29.75 3.00
N LEU A 73 12.29 -29.76 3.97
CA LEU A 73 12.85 -28.53 4.53
C LEU A 73 13.94 -28.06 3.56
N LYS A 74 13.55 -27.19 2.62
CA LYS A 74 14.46 -26.58 1.65
C LYS A 74 14.60 -25.09 1.96
N PRO A 75 15.69 -24.67 2.61
CA PRO A 75 15.99 -23.27 2.86
C PRO A 75 15.93 -22.44 1.58
N PHE A 76 15.24 -21.32 1.64
CA PHE A 76 15.33 -20.30 0.62
C PHE A 76 16.60 -19.47 0.83
N ARG A 77 16.87 -19.08 2.08
CA ARG A 77 18.08 -18.38 2.53
C ARG A 77 18.50 -18.82 3.92
N GLU A 78 19.78 -18.64 4.21
CA GLU A 78 20.40 -18.99 5.50
C GLU A 78 21.34 -17.87 5.94
N VAL A 79 21.31 -17.52 7.22
CA VAL A 79 22.23 -16.54 7.82
C VAL A 79 22.80 -17.13 9.10
N TYR A 80 24.09 -16.89 9.33
CA TYR A 80 24.78 -17.30 10.55
C TYR A 80 25.07 -16.06 11.40
N TYR A 81 24.73 -16.13 12.68
CA TYR A 81 25.04 -15.08 13.65
C TYR A 81 25.32 -15.69 15.02
N LYS A 82 26.44 -15.31 15.65
CA LYS A 82 26.89 -15.80 16.96
C LYS A 82 26.71 -17.33 17.13
N ASN A 83 27.19 -18.11 16.15
CA ASN A 83 27.10 -19.58 16.10
C ASN A 83 25.68 -20.18 16.01
N ARG A 84 24.65 -19.36 15.79
CA ARG A 84 23.29 -19.81 15.47
C ARG A 84 23.01 -19.68 13.99
N LYS A 85 22.22 -20.62 13.47
CA LYS A 85 21.76 -20.60 12.09
C LYS A 85 20.30 -20.16 12.04
N TYR A 86 20.04 -19.12 11.27
CA TYR A 86 18.72 -18.63 10.95
C TYR A 86 18.38 -19.05 9.53
N ILE A 87 17.23 -19.72 9.37
CA ILE A 87 16.77 -20.29 8.11
C ILE A 87 15.48 -19.58 7.74
N LEU A 88 15.44 -19.00 6.54
CA LEU A 88 14.22 -18.48 5.96
C LEU A 88 13.70 -19.48 4.93
N LEU A 89 12.48 -19.97 5.15
CA LEU A 89 11.71 -20.75 4.19
C LEU A 89 10.73 -19.83 3.47
N SER A 90 10.51 -20.12 2.19
CA SER A 90 9.54 -19.40 1.37
C SER A 90 8.71 -20.37 0.55
N TYR A 91 7.39 -20.21 0.59
CA TYR A 91 6.44 -21.04 -0.13
C TYR A 91 5.48 -20.16 -0.92
N ASP A 92 5.35 -20.44 -2.22
CA ASP A 92 4.33 -19.82 -3.07
C ASP A 92 2.99 -20.55 -2.86
N LEU A 93 2.02 -19.84 -2.30
CA LEU A 93 0.68 -20.32 -2.02
C LEU A 93 -0.33 -19.86 -3.10
N THR A 94 0.11 -19.10 -4.10
CA THR A 94 -0.74 -18.60 -5.20
C THR A 94 -1.55 -19.72 -5.87
N PRO A 95 -1.01 -20.91 -6.15
CA PRO A 95 -1.78 -21.99 -6.77
C PRO A 95 -2.94 -22.51 -5.92
N ILE A 96 -2.86 -22.33 -4.59
CA ILE A 96 -3.86 -22.79 -3.63
C ILE A 96 -4.58 -21.62 -2.95
N LYS A 97 -4.56 -20.42 -3.56
CA LYS A 97 -5.09 -19.19 -2.97
C LYS A 97 -6.55 -19.29 -2.51
N ASN A 98 -7.38 -20.04 -3.25
CA ASN A 98 -8.79 -20.30 -2.91
C ASN A 98 -8.95 -21.20 -1.66
N VAL A 99 -8.01 -22.12 -1.43
CA VAL A 99 -7.97 -22.93 -0.19
C VAL A 99 -7.41 -22.12 0.96
N ALA A 100 -6.52 -21.19 0.66
CA ALA A 100 -5.99 -20.20 1.58
C ALA A 100 -6.99 -19.05 1.86
N ASP A 101 -8.28 -19.22 1.50
CA ASP A 101 -9.29 -18.18 1.69
C ASP A 101 -9.65 -17.92 3.15
N VAL A 102 -9.45 -18.95 3.98
CA VAL A 102 -9.60 -18.90 5.42
C VAL A 102 -8.43 -19.71 5.99
N ILE A 103 -7.27 -19.09 6.19
CA ILE A 103 -6.04 -19.79 6.61
C ILE A 103 -6.10 -20.17 8.09
N ASN A 104 -7.06 -21.03 8.45
CA ASN A 104 -7.31 -21.33 9.85
C ASN A 104 -6.36 -22.38 10.41
N ASP A 105 -5.81 -23.29 9.58
CA ASP A 105 -5.02 -24.41 10.06
C ASP A 105 -3.76 -24.64 9.20
N LEU A 106 -2.68 -23.95 9.56
CA LEU A 106 -1.34 -24.32 9.15
C LEU A 106 -0.81 -25.38 10.11
N ASN A 107 -0.52 -26.58 9.61
CA ASN A 107 0.11 -27.63 10.39
C ASN A 107 1.54 -27.85 9.91
N ILE A 108 2.48 -27.82 10.86
CA ILE A 108 3.89 -28.11 10.63
C ILE A 108 4.26 -29.35 11.43
N GLU A 109 4.71 -30.36 10.71
CA GLU A 109 5.19 -31.61 11.24
C GLU A 109 6.71 -31.67 11.09
N TYR A 110 7.40 -31.92 12.21
CA TYR A 110 8.85 -32.02 12.25
C TYR A 110 9.28 -33.25 13.04
N TRP A 111 10.13 -34.09 12.44
CA TRP A 111 10.85 -35.16 13.13
C TRP A 111 12.34 -35.08 12.82
N GLY A 112 13.14 -34.85 13.84
CA GLY A 112 14.59 -34.74 13.73
C GLY A 112 15.27 -35.03 15.07
N GLY A 113 16.60 -35.15 15.05
CA GLY A 113 17.38 -35.43 16.24
C GLY A 113 17.29 -34.32 17.29
N GLU A 114 17.29 -33.06 16.84
CA GLU A 114 17.24 -31.87 17.70
C GLU A 114 15.94 -31.09 17.53
N PRO A 115 15.45 -30.38 18.55
CA PRO A 115 14.31 -29.48 18.42
C PRO A 115 14.52 -28.39 17.36
N LEU A 116 13.42 -27.95 16.75
CA LEU A 116 13.38 -26.82 15.84
C LEU A 116 12.60 -25.68 16.49
N ASN A 117 13.12 -24.46 16.44
CA ASN A 117 12.35 -23.28 16.85
C ASN A 117 11.78 -22.61 15.61
N ILE A 118 10.47 -22.36 15.62
CA ILE A 118 9.81 -21.48 14.66
C ILE A 118 9.76 -20.10 15.29
N ASP A 119 10.54 -19.17 14.76
CA ASP A 119 10.62 -17.82 15.30
C ASP A 119 9.34 -17.05 14.91
N TYR A 120 8.98 -17.09 13.62
CA TYR A 120 7.76 -16.48 13.13
C TYR A 120 7.29 -17.08 11.81
N ILE A 121 6.02 -16.80 11.50
CA ILE A 121 5.35 -17.16 10.25
C ILE A 121 4.70 -15.89 9.70
N SER A 122 5.10 -15.47 8.50
CA SER A 122 4.52 -14.32 7.82
C SER A 122 3.81 -14.77 6.55
N LEU A 123 2.66 -14.18 6.31
CA LEU A 123 1.91 -14.30 5.07
C LEU A 123 2.02 -12.98 4.33
N LEU A 124 2.37 -13.09 3.06
CA LEU A 124 2.58 -11.97 2.16
C LEU A 124 1.60 -12.09 1.02
N SER A 125 0.66 -11.17 0.92
CA SER A 125 -0.23 -11.09 -0.24
C SER A 125 0.16 -9.89 -1.09
N THR A 126 0.31 -10.12 -2.39
CA THR A 126 0.47 -9.06 -3.38
C THR A 126 -0.71 -9.10 -4.33
N TYR A 127 -1.23 -7.93 -4.68
CA TYR A 127 -2.40 -7.80 -5.54
C TYR A 127 -2.37 -6.47 -6.25
N THR A 128 -3.10 -6.36 -7.35
CA THR A 128 -3.25 -5.08 -8.06
C THR A 128 -4.58 -4.45 -7.67
N LEU A 129 -4.51 -3.24 -7.10
CA LEU A 129 -5.69 -2.40 -6.91
C LEU A 129 -5.92 -1.57 -8.17
N TYR A 130 -6.89 -1.98 -8.98
CA TYR A 130 -7.50 -1.08 -9.96
C TYR A 130 -8.63 -0.30 -9.29
N ASP A 131 -8.29 0.70 -8.49
CA ASP A 131 -9.20 1.82 -8.29
C ASP A 131 -8.68 3.00 -9.10
N SER A 132 -9.55 3.54 -9.95
CA SER A 132 -9.36 4.75 -10.76
C SER A 132 -8.47 5.82 -10.08
N GLY A 133 -8.54 5.98 -8.76
CA GLY A 133 -7.80 7.02 -8.05
C GLY A 133 -6.65 6.64 -7.13
N ARG A 134 -6.46 5.36 -6.85
CA ARG A 134 -5.51 4.91 -5.83
C ARG A 134 -4.79 3.69 -6.38
N GLY A 135 -3.51 3.88 -6.67
CA GLY A 135 -2.59 2.79 -6.94
C GLY A 135 -1.58 2.71 -5.80
N ASP A 136 -1.23 1.51 -5.39
CA ASP A 136 0.07 1.31 -4.78
C ASP A 136 1.00 0.75 -5.87
N ARG A 137 2.30 1.00 -5.78
CA ARG A 137 3.29 0.36 -6.63
C ARG A 137 4.41 -0.16 -5.76
N ILE A 138 4.76 -1.43 -5.89
CA ILE A 138 6.00 -1.95 -5.28
C ILE A 138 7.16 -1.40 -6.09
N VAL A 139 7.96 -0.55 -5.47
CA VAL A 139 9.17 -0.04 -6.14
C VAL A 139 10.35 -0.94 -5.86
N PHE A 140 10.43 -1.46 -4.64
CA PHE A 140 11.52 -2.34 -4.27
C PHE A 140 11.09 -3.37 -3.25
N LEU A 141 11.62 -4.56 -3.41
CA LEU A 141 11.43 -5.68 -2.49
C LEU A 141 12.78 -6.37 -2.34
N ASP A 142 13.22 -6.49 -1.09
CA ASP A 142 14.35 -7.34 -0.75
C ASP A 142 13.91 -8.35 0.30
N TYR A 143 14.17 -9.61 0.00
CA TYR A 143 13.89 -10.79 0.82
C TYR A 143 15.17 -11.52 1.21
N GLU A 144 16.32 -10.83 1.13
CA GLU A 144 17.57 -11.31 1.66
C GLU A 144 17.60 -11.04 3.17
N PRO A 145 17.50 -12.09 4.01
CA PRO A 145 17.54 -11.92 5.45
C PRO A 145 18.88 -11.31 5.85
N LYS A 146 18.81 -10.24 6.62
CA LYS A 146 19.99 -9.52 7.12
C LYS A 146 19.95 -9.50 8.63
N VAL A 147 21.09 -9.78 9.24
CA VAL A 147 21.28 -9.50 10.66
C VAL A 147 21.84 -8.09 10.76
N LEU A 148 21.11 -7.23 11.47
CA LEU A 148 21.52 -5.87 11.78
C LEU A 148 22.06 -5.90 13.21
N GLU A 149 23.36 -5.66 13.34
CA GLU A 149 24.08 -5.73 14.61
C GLU A 149 24.09 -4.38 15.33
N GLU A 150 24.29 -4.41 16.64
CA GLU A 150 24.43 -3.18 17.44
C GLU A 150 25.48 -2.23 16.87
N ASN A 151 25.13 -0.94 16.79
CA ASN A 151 25.91 0.14 16.16
C ASN A 151 26.10 -0.01 14.64
N SER A 152 25.37 -0.90 13.97
CA SER A 152 25.36 -0.95 12.51
C SER A 152 24.43 0.11 11.92
N ARG A 153 24.81 0.64 10.75
CA ARG A 153 23.97 1.53 9.95
C ARG A 153 23.84 0.97 8.54
N HIS A 154 22.59 0.77 8.12
CA HIS A 154 22.23 0.27 6.81
C HIS A 154 21.45 1.36 6.06
N VAL A 155 21.90 1.70 4.85
CA VAL A 155 21.25 2.70 4.02
C VAL A 155 20.66 2.01 2.79
N ILE A 156 19.35 2.11 2.65
CA ILE A 156 18.60 1.62 1.50
C ILE A 156 18.36 2.81 0.58
N ARG A 157 18.89 2.74 -0.63
CA ARG A 157 18.68 3.74 -1.69
C ARG A 157 17.73 3.18 -2.73
N TYR A 158 16.89 4.05 -3.29
CA TYR A 158 15.93 3.70 -4.32
C TYR A 158 15.83 4.85 -5.34
N GLU A 159 15.11 4.64 -6.44
CA GLU A 159 15.07 5.58 -7.57
C GLU A 159 14.45 6.94 -7.21
N LYS A 160 15.01 8.01 -7.76
CA LYS A 160 14.54 9.39 -7.52
C LYS A 160 13.26 9.77 -8.28
N ASN A 161 12.83 8.96 -9.25
CA ASN A 161 11.71 9.27 -10.15
C ASN A 161 10.37 8.75 -9.61
N MET A 162 10.13 8.87 -8.31
CA MET A 162 8.84 8.55 -7.69
C MET A 162 7.98 9.82 -7.61
N SER A 163 6.71 9.72 -7.98
CA SER A 163 5.72 10.81 -7.94
C SER A 163 4.74 10.68 -6.77
N GLY A 164 4.65 9.49 -6.15
CA GLY A 164 3.77 9.21 -5.02
C GLY A 164 4.43 9.33 -3.65
N LYS A 165 3.63 9.12 -2.59
CA LYS A 165 4.11 9.04 -1.20
C LYS A 165 4.79 7.70 -0.96
N ILE A 166 5.97 7.70 -0.35
CA ILE A 166 6.75 6.47 -0.19
C ILE A 166 6.50 5.86 1.18
N GLN A 167 6.25 4.56 1.19
CA GLN A 167 6.05 3.75 2.37
C GLN A 167 7.14 2.67 2.43
N PHE A 168 7.77 2.56 3.59
CA PHE A 168 8.68 1.47 3.92
C PHE A 168 7.97 0.50 4.86
N ILE A 169 8.03 -0.79 4.54
CA ILE A 169 7.45 -1.86 5.33
C ILE A 169 8.54 -2.90 5.58
N THR A 170 8.75 -3.29 6.82
CA THR A 170 9.68 -4.35 7.16
C THR A 170 9.16 -5.16 8.34
N VAL A 171 9.69 -6.37 8.49
CA VAL A 171 9.49 -7.20 9.66
C VAL A 171 10.82 -7.26 10.39
N LEU A 172 10.79 -7.08 11.70
CA LEU A 172 12.00 -7.09 12.54
C LEU A 172 11.80 -8.09 13.68
N ALA A 173 12.73 -9.03 13.82
CA ALA A 173 12.74 -10.00 14.91
C ALA A 173 13.97 -9.76 15.79
N PRO A 174 13.82 -9.52 17.11
CA PRO A 174 14.95 -9.29 17.99
C PRO A 174 15.71 -10.60 18.21
N LEU A 175 17.04 -10.56 18.12
CA LEU A 175 17.91 -11.70 18.39
C LEU A 175 18.35 -11.77 19.85
N GLU A 176 18.11 -10.69 20.60
CA GLU A 176 18.47 -10.47 22.00
C GLU A 176 17.28 -9.81 22.73
N SER A 177 17.25 -9.85 24.06
CA SER A 177 16.15 -9.26 24.84
C SER A 177 16.15 -7.73 24.70
N ASN A 178 15.19 -7.20 23.93
CA ASN A 178 14.98 -5.79 23.59
C ASN A 178 16.06 -5.19 22.68
N ALA A 179 15.71 -4.99 21.41
CA ALA A 179 16.53 -4.25 20.46
C ALA A 179 15.95 -2.85 20.21
N HIS A 180 16.80 -1.84 20.05
CA HIS A 180 16.38 -0.51 19.66
C HIS A 180 16.85 -0.22 18.25
N ILE A 181 15.92 0.09 17.36
CA ILE A 181 16.21 0.38 15.96
C ILE A 181 15.73 1.79 15.64
N LYS A 182 16.61 2.59 15.07
CA LYS A 182 16.30 3.89 14.53
C LYS A 182 16.11 3.77 13.01
N ILE A 183 14.90 4.04 12.54
CA ILE A 183 14.59 4.13 11.10
C ILE A 183 14.37 5.61 10.78
N ASN A 184 15.26 6.17 9.97
CA ASN A 184 15.45 7.60 9.78
C ASN A 184 15.57 8.30 11.14
N ASP A 185 14.60 9.12 11.53
CA ASP A 185 14.64 9.86 12.80
C ASP A 185 13.80 9.22 13.91
N HIS A 186 13.14 8.09 13.64
CA HIS A 186 12.22 7.46 14.59
C HIS A 186 12.85 6.23 15.22
N VAL A 187 12.82 6.15 16.55
CA VAL A 187 13.33 5.02 17.34
C VAL A 187 12.18 4.07 17.68
N TYR A 188 12.38 2.80 17.40
CA TYR A 188 11.49 1.69 17.67
C TYR A 188 12.15 0.77 18.70
N GLU A 189 11.40 0.39 19.74
CA GLU A 189 11.80 -0.64 20.70
C GLU A 189 11.19 -1.97 20.27
N ILE A 190 12.01 -2.85 19.70
CA ILE A 190 11.60 -4.16 19.20
C ILE A 190 11.73 -5.19 20.32
N LYS A 191 10.59 -5.60 20.89
CA LYS A 191 10.54 -6.60 21.97
C LYS A 191 10.26 -7.99 21.46
N ASN A 192 9.47 -8.08 20.40
CA ASN A 192 9.08 -9.31 19.73
C ASN A 192 9.16 -9.11 18.22
N LEU A 193 8.65 -10.06 17.45
CA LEU A 193 8.42 -9.84 16.03
C LEU A 193 7.50 -8.64 15.83
N GLU A 194 7.99 -7.61 15.15
CA GLU A 194 7.23 -6.40 14.89
C GLU A 194 7.24 -6.08 13.39
N GLU A 195 6.05 -5.78 12.87
CA GLU A 195 5.92 -5.14 11.56
C GLU A 195 6.08 -3.64 11.73
N VAL A 196 7.07 -3.07 11.07
CA VAL A 196 7.31 -1.64 11.07
C VAL A 196 6.87 -1.06 9.73
N VAL A 197 5.88 -0.18 9.80
CA VAL A 197 5.38 0.59 8.66
C VAL A 197 5.75 2.05 8.87
N LYS A 198 6.57 2.59 7.96
CA LYS A 198 6.93 4.01 7.93
C LYS A 198 6.36 4.67 6.68
N GLU A 199 5.50 5.66 6.87
CA GLU A 199 4.94 6.48 5.79
C GLU A 199 5.79 7.72 5.51
N ASP A 200 5.58 8.31 4.34
CA ASP A 200 6.20 9.56 3.88
C ASP A 200 7.74 9.56 4.01
N VAL A 201 8.35 8.45 3.59
CA VAL A 201 9.80 8.27 3.61
C VAL A 201 10.46 9.19 2.59
N LEU A 202 11.60 9.79 2.97
CA LEU A 202 12.36 10.70 2.10
C LEU A 202 12.96 9.99 0.90
N LEU A 203 12.84 10.63 -0.29
CA LEU A 203 13.42 10.18 -1.57
C LEU A 203 14.93 9.91 -1.51
N GLU A 204 15.64 10.50 -0.54
CA GLU A 204 17.07 10.33 -0.34
C GLU A 204 17.45 8.92 0.16
N GLY A 205 16.47 8.18 0.69
CA GLY A 205 16.61 6.79 1.13
C GLY A 205 16.10 6.54 2.54
N ILE A 206 16.29 5.31 3.00
CA ILE A 206 15.97 4.88 4.37
C ILE A 206 17.27 4.54 5.07
N SER A 207 17.52 5.13 6.24
CA SER A 207 18.60 4.69 7.12
C SER A 207 18.03 3.88 8.28
N ILE A 208 18.52 2.66 8.43
CA ILE A 208 18.21 1.77 9.54
C ILE A 208 19.48 1.67 10.39
N GLU A 209 19.41 2.11 11.63
CA GLU A 209 20.50 2.06 12.60
C GLU A 209 20.06 1.23 13.80
N VAL A 210 20.89 0.29 14.23
CA VAL A 210 20.61 -0.46 15.46
C VAL A 210 21.33 0.20 16.61
N VAL A 211 20.56 0.86 17.47
CA VAL A 211 21.08 1.62 18.62
C VAL A 211 21.46 0.69 19.77
N LYS A 212 20.73 -0.43 19.91
CA LYS A 212 20.96 -1.41 20.98
C LYS A 212 20.53 -2.81 20.54
N GLY A 213 21.32 -3.82 20.90
CA GLY A 213 21.05 -5.23 20.59
C GLY A 213 21.20 -5.54 19.10
N SER A 214 20.61 -6.65 18.65
CA SER A 214 20.64 -7.08 17.24
C SER A 214 19.29 -7.59 16.78
N VAL A 215 19.00 -7.40 15.50
CA VAL A 215 17.75 -7.86 14.89
C VAL A 215 17.96 -8.63 13.59
N LEU A 216 17.08 -9.57 13.33
CA LEU A 216 16.92 -10.19 12.02
C LEU A 216 15.86 -9.39 11.25
N MET A 217 16.29 -8.83 10.11
CA MET A 217 15.43 -8.22 9.11
C MET A 217 15.29 -9.18 7.92
N PRO A 218 14.29 -10.07 7.91
CA PRO A 218 14.10 -11.06 6.86
C PRO A 218 13.72 -10.48 5.50
N LEU A 219 13.01 -9.35 5.51
CA LEU A 219 12.55 -8.69 4.31
C LEU A 219 12.31 -7.21 4.58
N TYR A 220 12.34 -6.42 3.52
CA TYR A 220 11.73 -5.11 3.50
C TYR A 220 11.14 -4.79 2.13
N ILE A 221 10.15 -3.91 2.14
CA ILE A 221 9.38 -3.48 0.99
C ILE A 221 9.39 -1.96 0.96
N ILE A 222 9.67 -1.40 -0.21
CA ILE A 222 9.44 0.00 -0.51
C ILE A 222 8.29 0.05 -1.50
N ARG A 223 7.23 0.71 -1.07
CA ARG A 223 6.00 0.91 -1.82
C ARG A 223 5.82 2.39 -2.07
N GLU A 224 5.39 2.74 -3.27
CA GLU A 224 4.93 4.06 -3.62
C GLU A 224 3.41 4.06 -3.61
N LYS A 225 2.80 4.86 -2.75
CA LYS A 225 1.37 5.18 -2.78
C LYS A 225 1.16 6.25 -3.83
N ILE A 226 0.63 5.85 -4.98
CA ILE A 226 0.27 6.75 -6.08
C ILE A 226 -1.15 7.24 -5.82
N PHE A 227 -1.24 8.46 -5.32
CA PHE A 227 -2.50 9.20 -5.28
C PHE A 227 -2.64 9.94 -6.61
N LYS A 228 -3.39 9.35 -7.55
CA LYS A 228 -3.79 10.09 -8.76
C LYS A 228 -4.91 11.03 -8.34
N GLU A 229 -4.87 12.29 -8.74
CA GLU A 229 -5.98 13.20 -8.50
C GLU A 229 -6.33 13.99 -9.77
N PRO A 230 -7.62 14.31 -9.97
CA PRO A 230 -8.02 15.28 -10.98
C PRO A 230 -7.64 16.70 -10.54
N ASP A 231 -7.01 17.46 -11.43
CA ASP A 231 -6.72 18.89 -11.26
C ASP A 231 -7.37 19.66 -12.41
N LEU A 232 -8.60 20.14 -12.18
CA LEU A 232 -9.32 20.89 -13.21
C LEU A 232 -9.01 22.38 -13.12
N VAL A 233 -8.62 22.95 -14.25
CA VAL A 233 -8.50 24.40 -14.43
C VAL A 233 -9.48 24.91 -15.48
N ILE A 234 -10.01 26.12 -15.27
CA ILE A 234 -10.81 26.82 -16.29
C ILE A 234 -9.82 27.49 -17.24
N LYS A 235 -9.62 26.90 -18.42
CA LYS A 235 -8.75 27.43 -19.47
C LYS A 235 -9.35 28.69 -20.07
N ASP A 236 -10.62 28.63 -20.45
CA ASP A 236 -11.31 29.75 -21.07
C ASP A 236 -12.82 29.77 -20.80
N LEU A 237 -13.43 30.94 -20.99
CA LEU A 237 -14.87 31.17 -20.89
C LEU A 237 -15.33 31.95 -22.13
N GLU A 238 -16.11 31.30 -22.99
CA GLU A 238 -16.75 31.98 -24.13
C GLU A 238 -18.22 32.26 -23.82
N ILE A 239 -18.63 33.51 -24.00
CA ILE A 239 -20.00 33.95 -23.68
C ILE A 239 -20.71 34.34 -24.96
N SER A 240 -21.85 33.70 -25.23
CA SER A 240 -22.80 34.17 -26.23
C SER A 240 -24.06 34.67 -25.55
N LYS A 241 -24.64 35.74 -26.10
CA LYS A 241 -25.82 36.42 -25.55
C LYS A 241 -27.02 36.23 -26.47
N THR A 242 -28.15 35.86 -25.88
CA THR A 242 -29.47 35.95 -26.51
C THR A 242 -30.23 37.14 -25.93
N SER A 243 -31.49 37.33 -26.30
CA SER A 243 -32.34 38.37 -25.69
C SER A 243 -32.51 38.15 -24.18
N SER A 244 -32.76 36.91 -23.75
CA SER A 244 -33.13 36.55 -22.36
C SER A 244 -32.03 35.86 -21.56
N GLU A 245 -30.99 35.32 -22.21
CA GLU A 245 -30.03 34.42 -21.57
C GLU A 245 -28.58 34.70 -21.98
N TYR A 246 -27.67 34.24 -21.14
CA TYR A 246 -26.26 34.05 -21.43
C TYR A 246 -25.97 32.56 -21.56
N VAL A 247 -25.33 32.16 -22.66
CA VAL A 247 -24.77 30.81 -22.81
C VAL A 247 -23.27 30.92 -22.60
N VAL A 248 -22.80 30.36 -21.49
CA VAL A 248 -21.39 30.36 -21.10
C VAL A 248 -20.81 28.99 -21.44
N ASN A 249 -19.92 28.94 -22.43
CA ASN A 249 -19.12 27.77 -22.73
C ASN A 249 -17.86 27.81 -21.86
N ILE A 250 -17.74 26.83 -20.96
CA ILE A 250 -16.63 26.70 -20.02
C ILE A 250 -15.67 25.66 -20.57
N TYR A 251 -14.46 26.08 -20.95
CA TYR A 251 -13.42 25.18 -21.43
C TYR A 251 -12.51 24.78 -20.27
N LEU A 252 -12.41 23.47 -20.05
CA LEU A 252 -11.68 22.86 -18.94
C LEU A 252 -10.44 22.15 -19.46
N GLU A 253 -9.37 22.21 -18.66
CA GLU A 253 -8.18 21.41 -18.83
C GLU A 253 -7.99 20.60 -17.54
N ASN A 254 -7.78 19.29 -17.67
CA ASN A 254 -7.36 18.45 -16.55
C ASN A 254 -5.84 18.33 -16.58
N ARG A 255 -5.16 18.91 -15.59
CA ARG A 255 -3.71 18.82 -15.40
C ARG A 255 -3.31 17.65 -14.50
N GLY A 256 -4.30 16.96 -13.93
CA GLY A 256 -4.10 15.83 -13.04
C GLY A 256 -3.99 14.49 -13.78
N ASP A 257 -3.67 13.44 -13.03
CA ASP A 257 -3.38 12.11 -13.56
C ASP A 257 -4.63 11.30 -13.92
N ILE A 258 -5.81 11.77 -13.52
CA ILE A 258 -7.08 11.12 -13.82
C ILE A 258 -8.21 12.11 -14.06
N SER A 259 -9.12 11.78 -14.98
CA SER A 259 -10.37 12.50 -15.21
C SER A 259 -11.40 12.27 -14.09
N PRO A 260 -12.02 13.35 -13.57
CA PRO A 260 -13.09 13.20 -12.59
C PRO A 260 -14.31 12.51 -13.20
N LYS A 261 -15.04 11.74 -12.39
CA LYS A 261 -16.26 11.04 -12.85
C LYS A 261 -17.39 12.03 -13.11
N GLU A 262 -17.60 12.96 -12.19
CA GLU A 262 -18.68 13.95 -12.29
C GLU A 262 -18.11 15.36 -12.07
N VAL A 263 -18.56 16.29 -12.91
CA VAL A 263 -18.20 17.71 -12.82
C VAL A 263 -19.46 18.55 -12.84
N LEU A 264 -19.53 19.52 -11.93
CA LEU A 264 -20.63 20.48 -11.80
C LEU A 264 -20.11 21.88 -12.11
N ALA A 265 -20.73 22.57 -13.06
CA ALA A 265 -20.52 24.01 -13.25
C ALA A 265 -21.69 24.77 -12.62
N VAL A 266 -21.39 25.81 -11.86
CA VAL A 266 -22.35 26.63 -11.12
C VAL A 266 -22.08 28.10 -11.39
N ALA A 267 -23.10 28.85 -11.76
CA ALA A 267 -23.04 30.32 -11.76
C ALA A 267 -23.57 30.84 -10.43
N ILE A 268 -22.81 31.74 -9.80
CA ILE A 268 -23.10 32.31 -8.50
C ILE A 268 -23.12 33.84 -8.62
N ASN A 269 -24.23 34.48 -8.27
CA ASN A 269 -24.34 35.94 -8.14
C ASN A 269 -24.72 36.28 -6.70
N ARG A 270 -23.93 37.13 -6.03
CA ARG A 270 -24.10 37.52 -4.61
C ARG A 270 -24.35 36.34 -3.65
N GLY A 271 -23.62 35.24 -3.85
CA GLY A 271 -23.72 34.03 -3.02
C GLY A 271 -24.93 33.13 -3.31
N ARG A 272 -25.76 33.46 -4.31
CA ARG A 272 -26.87 32.60 -4.75
C ARG A 272 -26.51 31.86 -6.03
N ASN A 273 -26.82 30.57 -6.08
CA ASN A 273 -26.69 29.76 -7.29
C ASN A 273 -27.81 30.17 -8.25
N ILE A 274 -27.44 30.74 -9.41
CA ILE A 274 -28.38 31.20 -10.43
C ILE A 274 -28.48 30.25 -11.62
N SER A 275 -27.51 29.35 -11.80
CA SER A 275 -27.54 28.27 -12.79
C SER A 275 -26.61 27.13 -12.40
N ILE A 276 -26.94 25.91 -12.82
CA ILE A 276 -26.17 24.69 -12.60
C ILE A 276 -26.19 23.85 -13.89
N ALA A 277 -25.03 23.38 -14.31
CA ALA A 277 -24.86 22.37 -15.35
C ALA A 277 -24.04 21.20 -14.80
N ARG A 278 -24.36 19.98 -15.23
CA ARG A 278 -23.73 18.74 -14.76
C ARG A 278 -23.22 17.94 -15.94
N SER A 279 -21.98 17.47 -15.85
CA SER A 279 -21.40 16.49 -16.77
C SER A 279 -21.20 15.17 -16.02
N LYS A 280 -21.86 14.11 -16.48
CA LYS A 280 -21.78 12.75 -15.87
C LYS A 280 -20.48 12.00 -16.21
N GLU A 281 -19.74 12.52 -17.19
CA GLU A 281 -18.38 12.12 -17.55
C GLU A 281 -17.58 13.41 -17.77
N PHE A 282 -16.27 13.39 -17.51
CA PHE A 282 -15.45 14.57 -17.78
C PHE A 282 -15.51 14.94 -19.27
N SER A 283 -15.89 16.19 -19.53
CA SER A 283 -15.77 16.82 -20.84
C SER A 283 -14.90 18.05 -20.70
N ASP A 284 -14.08 18.31 -21.71
CA ASP A 284 -13.30 19.52 -21.86
C ASP A 284 -14.16 20.78 -22.06
N LYS A 285 -15.48 20.60 -22.24
CA LYS A 285 -16.44 21.68 -22.40
C LYS A 285 -17.71 21.44 -21.58
N ILE A 286 -18.08 22.41 -20.75
CA ILE A 286 -19.38 22.45 -20.07
C ILE A 286 -20.16 23.69 -20.53
N VAL A 287 -21.41 23.50 -20.91
CA VAL A 287 -22.31 24.60 -21.30
C VAL A 287 -23.21 24.95 -20.14
N LEU A 288 -23.15 26.21 -19.71
CA LEU A 288 -23.95 26.75 -18.62
C LEU A 288 -24.87 27.86 -19.15
N ILE A 289 -26.18 27.73 -18.93
CA ILE A 289 -27.18 28.69 -19.39
C ILE A 289 -27.65 29.53 -18.20
N ILE A 290 -27.49 30.85 -18.29
CA ILE A 290 -27.81 31.79 -17.20
C ILE A 290 -28.93 32.73 -17.68
N ASN A 291 -30.05 32.73 -16.98
CA ASN A 291 -31.14 33.67 -17.27
C ASN A 291 -30.78 35.07 -16.75
N LYS A 292 -30.87 36.09 -17.63
CA LYS A 292 -30.50 37.48 -17.28
C LYS A 292 -31.32 38.05 -16.12
N SER A 293 -32.56 37.61 -15.95
CA SER A 293 -33.43 38.05 -14.85
C SER A 293 -32.95 37.63 -13.46
N MET A 294 -32.06 36.63 -13.38
CA MET A 294 -31.48 36.15 -12.13
C MET A 294 -30.23 36.94 -11.71
N ILE A 295 -29.71 37.80 -12.58
CA ILE A 295 -28.50 38.59 -12.34
C ILE A 295 -28.90 39.90 -11.66
N ASN A 296 -28.23 40.23 -10.56
CA ASN A 296 -28.45 41.51 -9.91
C ASN A 296 -27.89 42.65 -10.79
N ARG A 297 -28.75 43.62 -11.14
CA ARG A 297 -28.36 44.77 -11.99
C ARG A 297 -27.34 45.69 -11.34
N ASP A 298 -27.40 45.84 -10.01
CA ASP A 298 -26.51 46.72 -9.26
C ASP A 298 -25.13 46.08 -9.02
N ASP A 299 -25.07 44.75 -9.11
CA ASP A 299 -23.84 43.96 -8.96
C ASP A 299 -23.85 42.80 -9.98
N PRO A 300 -23.50 43.08 -11.25
CA PRO A 300 -23.50 42.10 -12.33
C PRO A 300 -22.38 41.06 -12.23
N LYS A 301 -21.52 41.16 -11.21
CA LYS A 301 -20.42 40.24 -11.00
C LYS A 301 -20.96 38.83 -10.72
N THR A 302 -20.61 37.89 -11.58
CA THR A 302 -21.04 36.50 -11.50
C THR A 302 -19.81 35.60 -11.46
N THR A 303 -19.70 34.76 -10.43
CA THR A 303 -18.64 33.77 -10.30
C THR A 303 -19.07 32.48 -10.97
N ILE A 304 -18.28 32.01 -11.93
CA ILE A 304 -18.41 30.66 -12.48
C ILE A 304 -17.53 29.74 -11.63
N ARG A 305 -18.14 28.76 -10.97
CA ARG A 305 -17.46 27.76 -10.16
C ARG A 305 -17.63 26.38 -10.76
N VAL A 306 -16.52 25.69 -10.96
CA VAL A 306 -16.50 24.30 -11.40
C VAL A 306 -16.10 23.45 -10.21
N VAL A 307 -16.92 22.45 -9.88
CA VAL A 307 -16.81 21.59 -8.69
C VAL A 307 -16.70 20.15 -9.15
N TRP A 308 -15.81 19.38 -8.53
CA TRP A 308 -15.71 17.94 -8.73
C TRP A 308 -15.50 17.24 -7.39
N ASP A 309 -15.99 16.01 -7.31
CA ASP A 309 -15.83 15.17 -6.13
C ASP A 309 -14.72 14.15 -6.38
N TRP A 310 -13.80 14.04 -5.42
CA TRP A 310 -12.71 13.08 -5.46
C TRP A 310 -12.51 12.44 -4.09
N LEU A 311 -12.67 11.11 -4.03
CA LEU A 311 -12.51 10.30 -2.81
C LEU A 311 -13.31 10.81 -1.60
N GLY A 312 -14.52 11.35 -1.84
CA GLY A 312 -15.40 11.89 -0.80
C GLY A 312 -15.11 13.35 -0.40
N HIS A 313 -14.10 13.97 -0.99
CA HIS A 313 -13.79 15.40 -0.83
C HIS A 313 -14.24 16.21 -2.05
N LYS A 314 -14.70 17.45 -1.81
CA LYS A 314 -15.12 18.37 -2.86
C LYS A 314 -14.01 19.35 -3.19
N TYR A 315 -13.68 19.47 -4.46
CA TYR A 315 -12.69 20.40 -4.99
C TYR A 315 -13.37 21.40 -5.91
N TYR A 316 -12.78 22.59 -6.08
CA TYR A 316 -13.34 23.59 -6.98
C TYR A 316 -12.29 24.54 -7.54
N VAL A 317 -12.58 25.04 -8.74
CA VAL A 317 -11.93 26.20 -9.37
C VAL A 317 -12.98 27.25 -9.66
N SER A 318 -12.62 28.54 -9.63
CA SER A 318 -13.56 29.62 -9.86
C SER A 318 -12.95 30.72 -10.73
N LYS A 319 -13.78 31.33 -11.58
CA LYS A 319 -13.42 32.48 -12.40
C LYS A 319 -14.58 33.46 -12.41
N ASP A 320 -14.27 34.72 -12.15
CA ASP A 320 -15.28 35.79 -12.12
C ASP A 320 -15.53 36.34 -13.52
N LEU A 321 -16.77 36.70 -13.79
CA LEU A 321 -17.24 37.37 -14.99
C LEU A 321 -18.09 38.58 -14.61
N VAL A 322 -18.15 39.57 -15.49
CA VAL A 322 -19.12 40.67 -15.41
C VAL A 322 -20.13 40.46 -16.54
N LEU A 323 -21.40 40.22 -16.19
CA LEU A 323 -22.46 39.97 -17.15
C LEU A 323 -23.38 41.19 -17.21
N GLU A 324 -23.37 41.93 -18.31
CA GLU A 324 -24.24 43.09 -18.51
C GLU A 324 -25.72 42.68 -18.44
N VAL A 325 -26.59 43.45 -17.78
CA VAL A 325 -28.02 43.10 -17.64
C VAL A 325 -28.90 44.02 -18.45
#